data_AF-A0A9X1FYC6-F1
#
_entry.id   AF-A0A9X1FYC6-F1
#
_cell.length_a   1.000
_cell.length_b   1.000
_cell.length_c   1.000
_cell.angle_alpha   90.00
_cell.angle_beta   90.00
_cell.angle_gamma   90.00
#
_symmetry.space_group_name_H-M   'P 1'
#
loop_
_entity.id
_entity.type
_entity.pdbx_description
1 polymer ?
#
loop_
_entity_poly.entity_id
_entity_poly.type
_entity_poly.pdbx_seq_one_letter_code
_entity_poly.pdbx_strand_id
1 'polypeptide(L)'
;MTITRNLLASALLVSACATVTDQTVSSVVVNGDSYEVRTRMIEGPGGSYETSSARVNNQYFLCRRNSPGDCEAAVRRGLERLPFE
;
A
#
# COMPACT_ATOMS: atom_id res chain seq x y z
N MET A 1 -47.74 -21.05 23.55
CA MET A 1 -46.87 -22.18 23.12
C MET A 1 -45.75 -21.59 22.29
N THR A 2 -44.52 -21.82 22.71
CA THR A 2 -43.33 -21.05 22.33
C THR A 2 -42.53 -21.78 21.24
N ILE A 3 -41.76 -21.00 20.47
CA ILE A 3 -40.54 -21.35 19.71
C ILE A 3 -40.74 -22.01 18.34
N THR A 4 -40.39 -21.24 17.30
CA THR A 4 -39.50 -21.76 16.26
C THR A 4 -38.50 -20.68 15.87
N ARG A 5 -37.30 -20.81 16.45
CA ARG A 5 -36.07 -20.15 16.02
C ARG A 5 -35.83 -20.47 14.54
N ASN A 6 -35.64 -19.46 13.70
CA ASN A 6 -34.87 -19.61 12.47
C ASN A 6 -33.67 -18.66 12.52
N LEU A 7 -32.61 -19.19 13.13
CA LEU A 7 -31.23 -18.74 13.05
C LEU A 7 -30.66 -19.27 11.73
N LEU A 8 -30.64 -18.48 10.66
CA LEU A 8 -29.91 -18.81 9.44
C LEU A 8 -29.61 -17.48 8.73
N ALA A 9 -28.40 -17.11 8.37
CA ALA A 9 -27.07 -17.54 8.73
C ALA A 9 -26.24 -16.32 8.33
N SER A 10 -25.49 -15.75 9.26
CA SER A 10 -24.59 -14.63 8.95
C SER A 10 -23.50 -15.15 8.01
N ALA A 11 -23.75 -15.06 6.70
CA ALA A 11 -22.74 -15.24 5.66
C ALA A 11 -21.81 -14.02 5.72
N LEU A 12 -20.95 -14.01 6.73
CA LEU A 12 -19.75 -13.20 6.76
C LEU A 12 -18.85 -13.74 5.64
N LEU A 13 -19.13 -13.31 4.42
CA LEU A 13 -18.16 -13.29 3.33
C LEU A 13 -17.08 -12.29 3.77
N VAL A 14 -16.18 -12.74 4.65
CA VAL A 14 -14.95 -12.01 4.94
C VAL A 14 -14.11 -12.14 3.68
N SER A 15 -14.37 -11.25 2.73
CA SER A 15 -13.38 -10.90 1.72
C SER A 15 -12.08 -10.71 2.47
N ALA A 16 -11.10 -11.59 2.23
CA ALA A 16 -9.77 -11.49 2.81
C ALA A 16 -9.11 -10.21 2.27
N CYS A 17 -9.50 -9.07 2.83
CA CYS A 17 -8.80 -7.82 2.66
C CYS A 17 -7.44 -8.08 3.27
N ALA A 18 -6.43 -8.13 2.42
CA ALA A 18 -5.06 -8.32 2.86
C ALA A 18 -4.75 -7.24 3.89
N THR A 19 -4.46 -7.66 5.12
CA THR A 19 -4.30 -6.75 6.25
C THR A 19 -2.90 -6.17 6.20
N VAL A 20 -2.77 -4.84 6.26
CA VAL A 20 -1.47 -4.21 6.49
C VAL A 20 -1.10 -4.46 7.94
N THR A 21 -0.09 -5.29 8.17
CA THR A 21 0.36 -5.68 9.51
C THR A 21 1.45 -4.79 10.08
N ASP A 22 2.25 -4.20 9.22
CA ASP A 22 3.27 -3.21 9.60
C ASP A 22 3.37 -2.12 8.55
N GLN A 23 3.68 -0.89 8.97
CA GLN A 23 3.97 0.21 8.08
C GLN A 23 5.15 1.03 8.58
N THR A 24 6.19 1.13 7.75
CA THR A 24 7.32 2.02 7.95
C THR A 24 7.23 3.20 6.97
N VAL A 25 7.45 4.41 7.46
CA VAL A 25 7.55 5.62 6.63
C VAL A 25 9.00 6.10 6.63
N SER A 26 9.57 6.27 5.45
CA SER A 26 10.89 6.87 5.21
C SER A 26 10.77 7.99 4.17
N SER A 27 11.88 8.63 3.82
CA SER A 27 11.92 9.63 2.77
C SER A 27 13.07 9.39 1.79
N VAL A 28 12.92 9.89 0.57
CA VAL A 28 13.96 9.94 -0.46
C VAL A 28 14.04 11.35 -1.03
N VAL A 29 15.26 11.85 -1.28
CA VAL A 29 15.46 13.18 -1.85
C VAL A 29 15.70 13.06 -3.34
N VAL A 30 14.88 13.72 -4.16
CA VAL A 30 14.98 13.74 -5.62
C VAL A 30 14.87 15.17 -6.09
N ASN A 31 15.84 15.63 -6.90
CA ASN A 31 15.92 17.02 -7.39
C ASN A 31 15.88 18.10 -6.28
N GLY A 32 16.31 17.76 -5.07
CA GLY A 32 16.30 18.69 -3.91
C GLY A 32 15.04 18.63 -3.05
N ASP A 33 13.98 17.96 -3.52
CA ASP A 33 12.73 17.79 -2.77
C ASP A 33 12.69 16.43 -2.05
N SER A 34 12.07 16.41 -0.87
CA SER A 34 11.90 15.19 -0.06
C SER A 34 10.54 14.54 -0.35
N TYR A 35 10.55 13.27 -0.74
CA TYR A 35 9.37 12.48 -1.05
C TYR A 35 9.17 11.36 -0.03
N GLU A 36 7.94 11.18 0.42
CA GLU A 36 7.56 10.16 1.38
C GLU A 36 7.59 8.77 0.72
N VAL A 37 8.27 7.82 1.34
CA VAL A 37 8.27 6.41 0.95
C VAL A 37 7.58 5.61 2.04
N ARG A 38 6.49 4.93 1.69
CA ARG A 38 5.77 4.02 2.58
C ARG A 38 6.10 2.59 2.23
N THR A 39 6.59 1.86 3.21
CA THR A 39 6.74 0.40 3.15
C THR A 39 5.67 -0.23 4.01
N ARG A 40 4.94 -1.19 3.46
CA ARG A 40 3.87 -1.92 4.13
C ARG A 40 4.16 -3.40 4.09
N MET A 41 4.04 -4.04 5.23
CA MET A 41 3.93 -5.50 5.31
C MET A 41 2.46 -5.86 5.23
N ILE A 42 2.12 -6.76 4.33
CA ILE A 42 0.76 -7.14 4.05
C ILE A 42 0.65 -8.65 4.24
N GLU A 43 -0.31 -9.10 5.03
CA GLU A 43 -0.64 -10.52 5.17
C GLU A 43 -1.68 -10.94 4.13
N GLY A 44 -1.38 -11.99 3.37
CA GLY A 44 -2.34 -12.63 2.49
C GLY A 44 -2.26 -14.16 2.54
N PRO A 45 -3.03 -14.85 1.68
CA PRO A 45 -3.19 -16.31 1.74
C PRO A 45 -1.89 -17.11 1.60
N GLY A 46 -0.85 -16.53 1.01
CA GLY A 46 0.47 -17.13 0.83
C GLY A 46 1.53 -16.69 1.84
N GLY A 47 1.15 -15.92 2.88
CA GLY A 47 2.06 -15.36 3.87
C GLY A 47 2.20 -13.84 3.76
N SER A 48 3.21 -13.30 4.46
CA SER A 48 3.47 -11.85 4.51
C SER A 48 4.33 -11.39 3.34
N TYR A 49 3.92 -10.33 2.68
CA TYR A 49 4.65 -9.69 1.59
C TYR A 49 4.91 -8.21 1.91
N GLU A 50 6.12 -7.75 1.59
CA GLU A 50 6.51 -6.36 1.72
C GLU A 50 6.24 -5.62 0.40
N THR A 51 5.65 -4.43 0.46
CA THR A 51 5.51 -3.52 -0.67
C THR A 51 5.95 -2.12 -0.28
N SER A 52 6.74 -1.47 -1.13
CA SER A 52 7.14 -0.07 -0.93
C SER A 52 6.56 0.80 -2.03
N SER A 53 6.24 2.03 -1.67
CA SER A 53 5.67 3.01 -2.58
C SER A 53 6.13 4.42 -2.23
N ALA A 54 6.55 5.19 -3.21
CA ALA A 54 6.83 6.62 -3.06
C ALA A 54 5.58 7.44 -3.35
N ARG A 55 5.31 8.46 -2.52
CA ARG A 55 4.18 9.37 -2.70
C ARG A 55 4.64 10.61 -3.49
N VAL A 56 4.06 10.83 -4.66
CA VAL A 56 4.28 12.02 -5.49
C VAL A 56 2.92 12.61 -5.83
N ASN A 57 2.68 13.86 -5.47
CA ASN A 57 1.41 14.56 -5.72
C ASN A 57 0.16 13.74 -5.36
N ASN A 58 0.16 13.19 -4.15
CA ASN A 58 -0.92 12.35 -3.61
C ASN A 58 -1.16 11.01 -4.34
N GLN A 59 -0.32 10.63 -5.29
CA GLN A 59 -0.33 9.31 -5.93
C GLN A 59 0.81 8.45 -5.40
N TYR A 60 0.60 7.13 -5.35
CA TYR A 60 1.60 6.16 -4.88
C TYR A 60 2.21 5.42 -6.06
N PHE A 61 3.53 5.45 -6.15
CA PHE A 61 4.31 4.76 -7.18
C PHE A 61 5.12 3.63 -6.54
N LEU A 62 4.89 2.40 -6.98
CA LEU A 62 5.55 1.21 -6.43
C LEU A 62 7.07 1.28 -6.66
N CYS A 63 7.83 0.89 -5.63
CA CYS A 63 9.27 0.72 -5.68
C CYS A 63 9.72 -0.40 -4.74
N ARG A 64 10.97 -0.82 -4.85
CA ARG A 64 11.63 -1.80 -3.99
C ARG A 64 12.39 -1.09 -2.87
N ARG A 65 12.03 -1.38 -1.62
CA ARG A 65 12.68 -0.83 -0.41
C ARG A 65 14.21 -0.85 -0.46
N ASN A 66 14.77 -2.01 -0.78
CA ASN A 66 16.22 -2.28 -0.69
C ASN A 66 16.98 -1.85 -1.96
N SER A 67 16.35 -1.09 -2.85
CA SER A 67 16.99 -0.53 -4.04
C SER A 67 16.77 0.98 -4.03
N PRO A 68 17.72 1.77 -3.50
CA PRO A 68 17.59 3.22 -3.38
C PRO A 68 17.21 3.89 -4.71
N GLY A 69 17.84 3.46 -5.81
CA GLY A 69 17.56 3.97 -7.15
C GLY A 69 16.17 3.63 -7.68
N ASP A 70 15.49 2.59 -7.17
CA ASP A 70 14.16 2.22 -7.65
C ASP A 70 13.07 3.16 -7.12
N CYS A 71 13.18 3.60 -5.85
CA CYS A 71 12.27 4.60 -5.31
C CYS A 71 12.53 6.00 -5.89
N GLU A 72 13.79 6.36 -6.16
CA GLU A 72 14.11 7.58 -6.91
C GLU A 72 13.54 7.54 -8.33
N ALA A 73 13.67 6.41 -9.03
CA ALA A 73 13.10 6.24 -10.37
C ALA A 73 11.56 6.23 -10.35
N ALA A 74 10.93 5.68 -9.30
CA ALA A 74 9.48 5.76 -9.11
C ALA A 74 9.03 7.21 -8.91
N VAL A 75 9.76 8.00 -8.12
CA VAL A 75 9.50 9.44 -7.97
C VAL A 75 9.66 10.18 -9.29
N ARG A 76 10.77 9.98 -10.01
CA ARG A 76 11.03 10.61 -11.31
C ARG A 76 9.92 10.31 -12.32
N ARG A 77 9.49 9.05 -12.44
CA ARG A 77 8.36 8.66 -13.30
C ARG A 77 7.05 9.32 -12.86
N GLY A 78 6.84 9.50 -11.56
CA GLY A 78 5.69 10.21 -11.02
C GLY A 78 5.71 11.68 -11.39
N LEU A 79 6.88 12.33 -11.33
CA LEU A 79 7.07 13.72 -11.71
C LEU A 79 6.90 13.94 -13.23
N GLU A 80 7.46 13.05 -14.06
CA GLU A 80 7.35 13.09 -15.53
C GLU A 80 5.91 12.87 -16.04
N ARG A 81 5.06 12.19 -15.27
CA ARG A 81 3.65 11.92 -15.61
C ARG A 81 2.71 13.08 -15.36
N LEU A 82 3.17 14.15 -14.73
CA LEU A 82 2.35 15.31 -14.48
C LEU A 82 2.45 16.20 -15.72
N PRO A 83 1.35 16.41 -16.47
CA PRO A 83 1.32 17.54 -17.38
C PRO A 83 1.47 18.78 -16.50
N PHE A 84 2.43 19.63 -16.86
CA PHE A 84 2.57 20.96 -16.29
C PHE A 84 1.20 21.66 -16.41
N GLU A 85 0.52 21.89 -15.29
CA GLU A 85 -0.60 22.83 -15.19
C GLU A 85 -0.05 24.23 -14.87
#